data_AF-A0A3B9J7Y1-F1
#
_entry.id   AF-A0A3B9J7Y1-F1
#
_cell.length_a   1.000
_cell.length_b   1.000
_cell.length_c   1.000
_cell.angle_alpha   90.00
_cell.angle_beta   90.00
_cell.angle_gamma   90.00
#
_symmetry.space_group_name_H-M   'P 1'
#
loop_
_entity.id
_entity.type
_entity.pdbx_description
1 polymer ?
#
loop_
_entity_poly.entity_id
_entity_poly.type
_entity_poly.pdbx_seq_one_letter_code
_entity_poly.pdbx_strand_id
1 'polypeptide(L)'
;MTLQERLTASVVKLFSEGDQPLTDTHLYPNDPGLFGPDSVSWKVMGDVSSFAGGVRALLLQALHPEVAAGVADHSAYKSDPLGRLNRTSLFVTTANYGSMPEVRSAVQMVRKAHQPVTGVSERGVSYSANQPPLAAWVQN
;
A
#
# COMPACT_ATOMS: atom_id res chain seq x y z
N MET A 1 -13.28 10.89 25.43
CA MET A 1 -12.51 10.28 24.33
C MET A 1 -12.44 8.78 24.54
N THR A 2 -12.96 7.98 23.60
CA THR A 2 -13.01 6.51 23.67
C THR A 2 -11.62 5.90 23.42
N LEU A 3 -11.46 4.60 23.71
CA LEU A 3 -10.21 3.88 23.38
C LEU A 3 -9.95 3.87 21.87
N GLN A 4 -11.01 3.67 21.07
CA GLN A 4 -10.94 3.66 19.61
C GLN A 4 -10.44 5.00 19.06
N GLU A 5 -10.94 6.12 19.58
CA GLU A 5 -10.49 7.46 19.19
C GLU A 5 -9.00 7.66 19.51
N ARG A 6 -8.51 7.17 20.65
CA ARG A 6 -7.10 7.28 21.03
C ARG A 6 -6.19 6.47 20.12
N LEU A 7 -6.58 5.21 19.85
CA LEU A 7 -5.83 4.34 18.95
C LEU A 7 -5.79 4.92 17.54
N THR A 8 -6.93 5.43 17.05
CA THR A 8 -7.02 6.06 15.73
C THR A 8 -6.07 7.25 15.63
N ALA A 9 -6.08 8.16 16.62
CA ALA A 9 -5.19 9.31 16.63
C ALA A 9 -3.71 8.92 16.64
N SER A 10 -3.33 7.87 17.38
CA SER A 10 -1.97 7.36 17.40
C SER A 10 -1.55 6.76 16.04
N VAL A 11 -2.41 5.99 15.39
CA VAL A 11 -2.12 5.38 14.08
C VAL A 11 -2.06 6.45 12.99
N VAL A 12 -3.01 7.38 12.93
CA VAL A 12 -3.02 8.48 11.95
C VAL A 12 -1.74 9.31 12.04
N LYS A 13 -1.25 9.57 13.26
CA LYS A 13 0.00 10.32 13.46
C LYS A 13 1.22 9.64 12.84
N LEU A 14 1.24 8.31 12.70
CA LEU A 14 2.34 7.62 12.00
C LEU A 14 2.38 7.93 10.50
N PHE A 15 1.25 8.33 9.91
CA PHE A 15 1.08 8.56 8.48
C PHE A 15 0.82 10.04 8.14
N SER A 16 0.91 10.94 9.11
CA SER A 16 0.59 12.36 8.91
C SER A 16 1.70 13.18 8.26
N GLU A 17 2.91 12.62 8.12
CA GLU A 17 4.09 13.35 7.60
C GLU A 17 4.40 13.05 6.12
N GLY A 18 3.41 13.20 5.24
CA GLY A 18 3.65 13.14 3.80
C GLY A 18 2.47 13.61 2.95
N ASP A 19 2.49 13.24 1.67
CA ASP A 19 1.44 13.64 0.72
C ASP A 19 0.05 13.24 1.22
N GLN A 20 -0.96 14.02 0.85
CA GLN A 20 -2.34 13.76 1.21
C GLN A 20 -3.00 12.86 0.15
N PRO A 21 -3.53 11.69 0.52
CA PRO A 21 -4.31 10.89 -0.43
C PRO A 21 -5.62 11.61 -0.74
N LEU A 22 -6.27 11.28 -1.86
CA LEU A 22 -7.62 11.74 -2.21
C LEU A 22 -7.72 13.23 -2.60
N THR A 23 -6.59 13.87 -2.92
CA THR A 23 -6.54 15.32 -3.22
C THR A 23 -7.51 15.72 -4.34
N ASP A 24 -7.63 14.91 -5.40
CA ASP A 24 -8.43 15.22 -6.58
C ASP A 24 -9.78 14.49 -6.59
N THR A 25 -10.02 13.58 -5.65
CA THR A 25 -11.23 12.74 -5.63
C THR A 25 -12.52 13.57 -5.55
N HIS A 26 -12.49 14.70 -4.84
CA HIS A 26 -13.63 15.62 -4.74
C HIS A 26 -14.05 16.26 -6.08
N LEU A 27 -13.18 16.25 -7.10
CA LEU A 27 -13.47 16.77 -8.45
C LEU A 27 -14.36 15.82 -9.26
N TYR A 28 -14.59 14.60 -8.78
CA TYR A 28 -15.35 13.55 -9.48
C TYR A 28 -16.57 13.11 -8.65
N PRO A 29 -17.61 13.98 -8.51
CA PRO A 29 -18.80 13.63 -7.76
C PRO A 29 -19.52 12.44 -8.41
N ASN A 30 -20.00 11.51 -7.58
CA ASN A 30 -20.66 10.25 -7.98
C ASN A 30 -19.75 9.17 -8.59
N ASP A 31 -18.42 9.32 -8.51
CA ASP A 31 -17.47 8.24 -8.80
C ASP A 31 -17.02 7.57 -7.49
N PRO A 32 -17.57 6.41 -7.11
CA PRO A 32 -17.22 5.72 -5.86
C PRO A 32 -15.87 4.97 -5.93
N GLY A 33 -15.14 5.05 -7.05
CA GLY A 33 -13.89 4.32 -7.23
C GLY A 33 -14.09 2.82 -7.46
N LEU A 34 -13.14 2.02 -6.97
CA LEU A 34 -13.13 0.57 -7.18
C LEU A 34 -14.20 -0.17 -6.36
N PHE A 35 -14.46 0.29 -5.13
CA PHE A 35 -15.26 -0.48 -4.16
C PHE A 35 -16.52 0.26 -3.70
N GLY A 36 -16.41 1.56 -3.42
CA GLY A 36 -17.54 2.38 -2.95
C GLY A 36 -17.99 2.12 -1.51
N PRO A 37 -18.88 2.99 -0.98
CA PRO A 37 -19.24 3.06 0.44
C PRO A 37 -19.97 1.82 0.97
N ASP A 38 -20.69 1.09 0.13
CA ASP A 38 -21.43 -0.11 0.53
C ASP A 38 -20.54 -1.37 0.56
N SER A 39 -19.26 -1.26 0.21
CA SER A 39 -18.34 -2.39 0.18
C SER A 39 -17.81 -2.79 1.55
N VAL A 40 -17.48 -4.08 1.68
CA VAL A 40 -16.73 -4.60 2.84
C VAL A 40 -15.35 -3.94 2.93
N SER A 41 -14.72 -3.63 1.80
CA SER A 41 -13.41 -2.95 1.77
C SER A 41 -13.44 -1.61 2.49
N TRP A 42 -14.43 -0.75 2.20
CA TRP A 42 -14.60 0.52 2.90
C TRP A 42 -14.83 0.33 4.40
N LYS A 43 -15.69 -0.62 4.77
CA LYS A 43 -16.00 -0.89 6.17
C LYS A 43 -14.77 -1.35 6.95
N VAL A 44 -13.99 -2.27 6.40
CA VAL A 44 -12.82 -2.86 7.07
C VAL A 44 -11.67 -1.88 7.12
N MET A 45 -11.37 -1.21 5.99
CA MET A 45 -10.24 -0.27 5.91
C MET A 45 -10.52 1.03 6.67
N GLY A 46 -11.79 1.34 6.96
CA GLY A 46 -12.17 2.53 7.72
C GLY A 46 -12.01 2.36 9.23
N ASP A 47 -11.78 1.12 9.69
CA ASP A 47 -11.56 0.83 11.09
C ASP A 47 -10.06 0.75 11.42
N VAL A 48 -9.69 1.27 12.60
CA VAL A 48 -8.29 1.27 13.07
C VAL A 48 -7.71 -0.14 13.20
N SER A 49 -8.54 -1.17 13.36
CA SER A 49 -8.10 -2.58 13.38
C SER A 49 -7.45 -3.03 12.07
N SER A 50 -7.74 -2.38 10.94
CA SER A 50 -7.07 -2.63 9.65
C SER A 50 -5.54 -2.49 9.74
N PHE A 51 -5.04 -1.64 10.64
CA PHE A 51 -3.60 -1.48 10.89
C PHE A 51 -2.93 -2.80 11.30
N ALA A 52 -3.59 -3.60 12.15
CA ALA A 52 -3.08 -4.92 12.51
C ALA A 52 -3.01 -5.87 11.29
N GLY A 53 -3.99 -5.77 10.40
CA GLY A 53 -3.98 -6.46 9.10
C GLY A 53 -2.81 -6.04 8.22
N GLY A 54 -2.53 -4.73 8.15
CA GLY A 54 -1.38 -4.17 7.41
C GLY A 54 -0.04 -4.67 7.94
N VAL A 55 0.17 -4.63 9.26
CA VAL A 55 1.40 -5.17 9.88
C VAL A 55 1.56 -6.66 9.56
N ARG A 56 0.49 -7.45 9.68
CA ARG A 56 0.51 -8.88 9.32
C ARG A 56 0.85 -9.08 7.85
N ALA A 57 0.29 -8.29 6.94
CA ALA A 57 0.56 -8.40 5.52
C ALA A 57 2.05 -8.16 5.20
N LEU A 58 2.66 -7.14 5.81
CA LEU A 58 4.09 -6.85 5.65
C LEU A 58 4.98 -8.01 6.13
N LEU A 59 4.61 -8.65 7.23
CA LEU A 59 5.31 -9.83 7.73
C LEU A 59 5.19 -11.00 6.74
N LEU A 60 3.99 -11.27 6.21
CA LEU A 60 3.77 -12.34 5.24
C LEU A 60 4.51 -12.09 3.91
N GLN A 61 4.57 -10.84 3.45
CA GLN A 61 5.33 -10.44 2.28
C GLN A 61 6.83 -10.77 2.42
N ALA A 62 7.39 -10.48 3.59
CA ALA A 62 8.80 -10.74 3.88
C ALA A 62 9.15 -12.24 3.95
N LEU A 63 8.17 -13.14 4.03
CA LEU A 63 8.41 -14.58 4.06
C LEU A 63 8.65 -15.20 2.67
N HIS A 64 8.30 -14.51 1.58
CA HIS A 64 8.57 -15.01 0.24
C HIS A 64 10.01 -14.64 -0.17
N PRO A 65 10.92 -15.61 -0.44
CA PRO A 65 12.35 -15.33 -0.63
C PRO A 65 12.64 -14.32 -1.75
N GLU A 66 11.98 -14.44 -2.89
CA GLU A 66 12.18 -13.54 -4.04
C GLU A 66 11.57 -12.15 -3.83
N VAL A 67 10.52 -12.05 -2.99
CA VAL A 67 9.96 -10.76 -2.59
C VAL A 67 10.93 -10.06 -1.63
N ALA A 68 11.44 -10.79 -0.64
CA ALA A 68 12.43 -10.30 0.30
C ALA A 68 13.71 -9.83 -0.41
N ALA A 69 14.18 -10.58 -1.42
CA ALA A 69 15.29 -10.18 -2.27
C ALA A 69 14.99 -8.87 -3.02
N GLY A 70 13.85 -8.78 -3.71
CA GLY A 70 13.46 -7.54 -4.40
C GLY A 70 13.38 -6.31 -3.48
N VAL A 71 12.87 -6.47 -2.26
CA VAL A 71 12.85 -5.40 -1.26
C VAL A 71 14.26 -5.06 -0.78
N ALA A 72 15.11 -6.05 -0.54
CA ALA A 72 16.48 -5.85 -0.08
C ALA A 72 17.35 -5.12 -1.11
N ASP A 73 17.20 -5.48 -2.39
CA ASP A 73 18.04 -5.00 -3.48
C ASP A 73 17.58 -3.64 -4.00
N HIS A 74 16.28 -3.36 -3.98
CA HIS A 74 15.70 -2.19 -4.68
C HIS A 74 14.99 -1.17 -3.79
N SER A 75 14.91 -1.38 -2.47
CA SER A 75 14.17 -0.47 -1.60
C SER A 75 15.03 0.21 -0.53
N ALA A 76 14.70 1.46 -0.24
CA ALA A 76 15.28 2.23 0.85
C ALA A 76 14.73 1.83 2.24
N TYR A 77 14.26 0.59 2.45
CA TYR A 77 13.56 0.23 3.69
C TYR A 77 14.40 0.39 4.96
N LYS A 78 15.74 0.24 4.86
CA LYS A 78 16.65 0.40 6.00
C LYS A 78 16.87 1.87 6.36
N SER A 79 16.92 2.76 5.36
CA SER A 79 17.23 4.17 5.54
C SER A 79 15.97 5.06 5.65
N ASP A 80 14.86 4.63 5.08
CA ASP A 80 13.55 5.31 5.07
C ASP A 80 12.39 4.32 5.27
N PRO A 81 12.28 3.66 6.44
CA PRO A 81 11.19 2.73 6.73
C PRO A 81 9.83 3.45 6.79
N LEU A 82 9.78 4.63 7.42
CA LEU A 82 8.53 5.38 7.61
C LEU A 82 8.03 5.99 6.30
N GLY A 83 8.90 6.52 5.44
CA GLY A 83 8.48 7.02 4.12
C GLY A 83 7.99 5.89 3.22
N ARG A 84 8.57 4.68 3.28
CA ARG A 84 8.01 3.50 2.57
C ARG A 84 6.62 3.12 3.07
N LEU A 85 6.41 3.12 4.39
CA LEU A 85 5.10 2.85 4.98
C LEU A 85 4.09 3.92 4.58
N ASN A 86 4.49 5.19 4.53
CA ASN A 86 3.62 6.27 4.09
C ASN A 86 3.19 6.11 2.63
N ARG A 87 4.12 5.80 1.71
CA ARG A 87 3.79 5.53 0.30
C ARG A 87 2.82 4.35 0.13
N THR A 88 2.98 3.32 0.95
CA THR A 88 2.03 2.19 0.99
C THR A 88 0.65 2.62 1.47
N SER A 89 0.59 3.40 2.56
CA SER A 89 -0.66 3.92 3.11
C SER A 89 -1.40 4.80 2.11
N LEU A 90 -0.68 5.66 1.39
CA LEU A 90 -1.20 6.47 0.29
C LEU A 90 -1.87 5.61 -0.78
N PHE A 91 -1.15 4.60 -1.30
CA PHE A 91 -1.70 3.72 -2.33
C PHE A 91 -2.94 2.95 -1.83
N VAL A 92 -2.87 2.36 -0.63
CA VAL A 92 -4.00 1.61 -0.05
C VAL A 92 -5.21 2.52 0.16
N THR A 93 -4.99 3.75 0.64
CA THR A 93 -6.07 4.73 0.85
C THR A 93 -6.70 5.13 -0.49
N THR A 94 -5.90 5.52 -1.49
CA THR A 94 -6.40 5.89 -2.81
C THR A 94 -7.10 4.72 -3.51
N ALA A 95 -6.57 3.49 -3.42
CA ALA A 95 -7.21 2.32 -4.01
C ALA A 95 -8.58 1.99 -3.38
N ASN A 96 -8.75 2.25 -2.09
CA ASN A 96 -10.02 2.00 -1.41
C ASN A 96 -11.03 3.12 -1.61
N TYR A 97 -10.61 4.38 -1.46
CA TYR A 97 -11.51 5.53 -1.31
C TYR A 97 -11.44 6.55 -2.44
N GLY A 98 -10.46 6.44 -3.33
CA GLY A 98 -10.25 7.40 -4.42
C GLY A 98 -11.21 7.22 -5.57
N SER A 99 -11.50 8.32 -6.27
CA SER A 99 -12.18 8.29 -7.57
C SER A 99 -11.38 7.45 -8.59
N MET A 100 -12.04 6.90 -9.61
CA MET A 100 -11.35 6.06 -10.59
C MET A 100 -10.17 6.73 -11.32
N PRO A 101 -10.20 8.03 -11.66
CA PRO A 101 -9.02 8.72 -12.20
C PRO A 101 -7.82 8.70 -11.25
N GLU A 102 -8.03 8.97 -9.96
CA GLU A 102 -6.97 8.98 -8.96
C GLU A 102 -6.43 7.57 -8.70
N VAL A 103 -7.32 6.57 -8.60
CA VAL A 103 -6.96 5.15 -8.51
C VAL A 103 -6.08 4.74 -9.69
N ARG A 104 -6.47 5.10 -10.92
CA ARG A 104 -5.69 4.75 -12.12
C ARG A 104 -4.30 5.39 -12.10
N SER A 105 -4.20 6.63 -11.66
CA SER A 105 -2.91 7.33 -11.50
C SER A 105 -2.01 6.61 -10.48
N ALA A 106 -2.56 6.28 -9.31
CA ALA A 106 -1.84 5.56 -8.25
C ALA A 106 -1.36 4.17 -8.71
N VAL A 107 -2.21 3.40 -9.40
CA VAL A 107 -1.83 2.11 -9.98
C VAL A 107 -0.74 2.26 -11.03
N GLN A 108 -0.80 3.30 -11.87
CA GLN A 108 0.24 3.55 -12.86
C GLN A 108 1.58 3.91 -12.20
N MET A 109 1.55 4.67 -11.10
CA MET A 109 2.74 5.03 -10.33
C MET A 109 3.40 3.78 -9.73
N VAL A 110 2.64 2.92 -9.06
CA VAL A 110 3.16 1.65 -8.49
C VAL A 110 3.74 0.77 -9.59
N ARG A 111 3.04 0.63 -10.73
CA ARG A 111 3.56 -0.14 -11.87
C ARG A 111 4.90 0.40 -12.38
N LYS A 112 5.04 1.72 -12.52
CA LYS A 112 6.31 2.34 -12.93
C LYS A 112 7.42 2.10 -11.89
N ALA A 113 7.09 2.17 -10.59
CA ALA A 113 8.04 1.88 -9.52
C ALA A 113 8.48 0.40 -9.51
N HIS A 114 7.61 -0.53 -9.91
CA HIS A 114 7.89 -1.97 -9.98
C HIS A 114 8.61 -2.41 -11.27
N GLN A 115 8.58 -1.61 -12.34
CA GLN A 115 9.30 -1.91 -13.59
C GLN A 115 10.79 -2.26 -13.41
N PRO A 116 11.59 -1.48 -12.67
CA PRO A 116 13.03 -1.76 -12.50
C PRO A 116 13.33 -2.86 -11.46
N VAL A 117 12.33 -3.40 -10.75
CA VAL A 117 12.53 -4.37 -9.67
C VAL A 117 12.63 -5.77 -10.26
N THR A 118 13.85 -6.13 -10.65
CA THR A 118 14.20 -7.42 -11.26
C THR A 118 15.59 -7.85 -10.81
N GLY A 119 15.78 -9.14 -10.55
CA GLY A 119 17.08 -9.65 -10.12
C GLY A 119 17.11 -11.17 -10.04
N VAL A 120 18.10 -11.70 -9.32
CA VAL A 120 18.25 -13.13 -9.02
C VAL A 120 18.45 -13.27 -7.52
N SER A 121 17.64 -14.12 -6.87
CA SER A 121 17.74 -14.35 -5.42
C SER A 121 18.97 -15.18 -5.06
N GLU A 122 19.32 -15.26 -3.78
CA GLU A 122 20.40 -16.13 -3.25
C GLU A 122 20.19 -17.62 -3.59
N ARG A 123 18.97 -18.01 -3.95
CA ARG A 123 18.63 -19.36 -4.42
C ARG A 123 18.91 -19.58 -5.91
N GLY A 124 19.41 -18.58 -6.62
CA GLY A 124 19.61 -18.62 -8.07
C GLY A 124 18.32 -18.45 -8.89
N VAL A 125 17.22 -18.01 -8.27
CA VAL A 125 15.92 -17.86 -8.94
C VAL A 125 15.75 -16.41 -9.42
N SER A 126 15.50 -16.24 -10.73
CA SER A 126 15.18 -14.92 -11.29
C SER A 126 13.82 -14.43 -10.79
N TYR A 127 13.75 -13.17 -10.39
CA TYR A 127 12.53 -12.53 -9.92
C TYR A 127 12.23 -11.24 -10.69
N SER A 128 10.95 -10.89 -10.77
CA SER A 128 10.49 -9.58 -11.22
C SER A 128 9.20 -9.21 -10.48
N ALA A 129 9.12 -7.98 -10.00
CA ALA A 129 7.90 -7.47 -9.35
C ALA A 129 6.68 -7.42 -10.29
N ASN A 130 6.89 -7.55 -11.61
CA ASN A 130 5.81 -7.61 -12.59
C ASN A 130 5.30 -9.03 -12.88
N GLN A 131 5.93 -10.07 -12.32
CA GLN A 131 5.43 -11.43 -12.45
C GLN A 131 4.16 -11.60 -11.61
N PRO A 132 3.03 -12.06 -12.20
CA PRO A 132 1.76 -12.16 -11.48
C PRO A 132 1.83 -12.95 -10.15
N PRO A 133 2.56 -14.07 -10.05
CA PRO A 133 2.70 -14.79 -8.78
C PRO A 133 3.35 -13.94 -7.68
N LEU A 134 4.39 -13.16 -8.00
CA LEU A 134 5.10 -12.31 -7.03
C LEU A 134 4.33 -11.02 -6.73
N ALA A 135 3.68 -10.42 -7.74
CA ALA A 135 2.81 -9.27 -7.58
C ALA A 135 1.56 -9.58 -6.72
N ALA A 136 1.13 -10.84 -6.66
CA ALA A 136 0.05 -11.24 -5.76
C ALA A 136 0.46 -11.20 -4.28
N TRP A 137 1.76 -11.30 -3.97
CA TRP A 137 2.27 -11.14 -2.60
C TRP A 137 2.36 -9.68 -2.18
N VAL A 138 2.78 -8.80 -3.10
CA VAL A 138 3.05 -7.38 -2.84
C VAL A 138 2.19 -6.50 -3.75
N GLN A 139 1.23 -5.78 -3.17
CA GLN A 139 0.33 -4.92 -3.93
C GLN A 139 0.71 -3.43 -3.90
N ASN A 140 1.78 -3.07 -3.18
CA ASN A 140 2.21 -1.71 -2.86
C ASN A 140 3.55 -1.33 -3.49
#